data_AF-A0A6A2YH22-F1
#
_entry.id   AF-A0A6A2YH22-F1
#
_cell.length_a   1.000
_cell.length_b   1.000
_cell.length_c   1.000
_cell.angle_alpha   90.00
_cell.angle_beta   90.00
_cell.angle_gamma   90.00
#
_symmetry.space_group_name_H-M   'P 1'
#
loop_
_entity.id
_entity.type
_entity.pdbx_description
1 polymer ?
#
loop_
_entity_poly.entity_id
_entity_poly.type
_entity_poly.pdbx_seq_one_letter_code
_entity_poly.pdbx_strand_id
1 'polypeptide(L)'
;MENPELGSASVLNNWEKGGSKFTKWELYRVVKELRKYRRYKQALEVYEWMNIRSERFRFSASDAAIELDLISKVHGVSSAEDYFLQLPDTLKDKRIYGALLNAYVRARMQEKAESQLTI
;
A
#
# COMPACT_ATOMS: atom_id res chain seq x y z
N MET A 1 -18.29 14.86 3.75
CA MET A 1 -17.37 14.79 4.90
C MET A 1 -17.05 13.33 5.14
N GLU A 2 -15.84 12.87 4.79
CA GLU A 2 -15.40 11.52 5.18
C GLU A 2 -15.32 11.47 6.70
N ASN A 3 -15.96 10.50 7.34
CA ASN A 3 -15.81 10.30 8.78
C ASN A 3 -14.37 9.82 9.05
N PRO A 4 -13.49 10.62 9.69
CA PRO A 4 -12.09 10.28 9.90
C PRO A 4 -11.86 9.19 10.97
N GLU A 5 -12.91 8.76 11.68
CA GLU A 5 -12.75 8.00 12.91
C GLU A 5 -12.38 6.52 12.75
N LEU A 6 -12.47 5.92 11.56
CA LEU A 6 -12.19 4.49 11.42
C LEU A 6 -11.44 4.16 10.12
N GLY A 7 -10.24 4.72 9.96
CA GLY A 7 -9.24 4.14 9.04
C GLY A 7 -9.09 2.64 9.28
N SER A 8 -8.64 1.90 8.27
CA SER A 8 -8.57 0.43 8.32
C SER A 8 -7.72 -0.05 9.49
N ALA A 9 -6.65 0.69 9.82
CA ALA A 9 -5.82 0.44 10.99
C ALA A 9 -6.58 0.56 12.32
N SER A 10 -7.45 1.56 12.46
CA SER A 10 -8.28 1.76 13.67
C SER A 10 -9.31 0.64 13.82
N VAL A 11 -9.95 0.22 12.73
CA VAL A 11 -10.87 -0.93 12.72
C VAL A 11 -10.11 -2.19 13.15
N LEU A 12 -8.96 -2.49 12.53
CA LEU A 12 -8.17 -3.67 12.89
C LEU A 12 -7.70 -3.65 14.35
N ASN A 13 -7.30 -2.49 14.87
CA ASN A 13 -6.95 -2.33 16.29
C ASN A 13 -8.13 -2.64 17.21
N ASN A 14 -9.34 -2.17 16.90
CA ASN A 14 -10.52 -2.42 17.72
C ASN A 14 -10.90 -3.91 17.73
N TRP A 15 -10.81 -4.58 16.58
CA TRP A 15 -11.05 -6.02 16.49
C TRP A 15 -10.01 -6.83 17.26
N GLU A 16 -8.74 -6.46 17.18
CA GLU A 16 -7.66 -7.09 17.94
C GLU A 16 -7.83 -6.90 19.45
N LYS A 17 -8.22 -5.71 19.91
CA LYS A 17 -8.58 -5.45 21.32
C LYS A 17 -9.75 -6.31 21.79
N GLY A 18 -10.69 -6.63 20.90
CA GLY A 18 -11.78 -7.57 21.14
C GLY A 18 -11.36 -9.04 21.14
N GLY A 19 -10.07 -9.36 20.98
CA GLY A 19 -9.53 -10.72 20.99
C GLY A 19 -9.44 -11.38 19.61
N SER A 20 -9.76 -10.65 18.54
CA SER A 20 -9.65 -11.19 17.17
C SER A 20 -8.19 -11.43 16.80
N LYS A 21 -7.93 -12.55 16.13
CA LYS A 21 -6.62 -12.86 15.54
C LYS A 21 -6.77 -12.94 14.03
N PHE A 22 -5.92 -12.22 13.32
CA PHE A 22 -5.92 -12.21 11.86
C PHE A 22 -4.74 -13.01 11.33
N THR A 23 -5.00 -13.81 10.31
CA THR A 23 -3.96 -14.40 9.47
C THR A 23 -3.52 -13.41 8.41
N LYS A 24 -2.29 -13.56 7.91
CA LYS A 24 -1.78 -12.76 6.79
C LYS A 24 -2.67 -12.86 5.55
N TRP A 25 -3.23 -14.05 5.30
CA TRP A 25 -4.07 -14.33 4.14
C TRP A 25 -5.42 -13.60 4.20
N GLU A 26 -6.04 -13.51 5.39
CA GLU A 26 -7.29 -12.74 5.56
C GLU A 26 -7.06 -11.26 5.26
N LEU A 27 -5.97 -10.69 5.78
CA LEU A 27 -5.60 -9.30 5.52
C LEU A 27 -5.30 -9.06 4.04
N TYR A 28 -4.63 -9.99 3.35
CA TYR A 28 -4.44 -9.91 1.90
C TYR A 28 -5.74 -9.93 1.10
N ARG A 29 -6.73 -10.73 1.54
CA ARG A 29 -8.05 -10.72 0.88
C ARG A 29 -8.72 -9.37 1.04
N VAL A 30 -8.65 -8.77 2.23
CA VAL A 30 -9.14 -7.42 2.49
C VAL A 30 -8.43 -6.42 1.57
N VAL A 31 -7.10 -6.44 1.52
CA VAL A 31 -6.32 -5.55 0.64
C VAL A 31 -6.68 -5.75 -0.83
N LYS A 32 -6.86 -7.01 -1.29
CA LYS A 32 -7.25 -7.31 -2.66
C LYS A 32 -8.62 -6.70 -3.01
N GLU A 33 -9.61 -6.84 -2.12
CA GLU A 33 -10.93 -6.24 -2.33
C GLU A 33 -10.86 -4.71 -2.29
N LEU A 34 -10.12 -4.12 -1.34
CA LEU A 34 -9.93 -2.67 -1.28
C LEU A 34 -9.32 -2.13 -2.57
N ARG A 35 -8.29 -2.81 -3.12
CA ARG A 35 -7.67 -2.45 -4.40
C ARG A 35 -8.64 -2.58 -5.57
N LYS A 36 -9.47 -3.63 -5.60
CA LYS A 36 -10.51 -3.83 -6.61
C LYS A 36 -11.49 -2.65 -6.66
N TYR A 37 -11.87 -2.12 -5.50
CA TYR A 37 -12.73 -0.94 -5.39
C TYR A 37 -11.97 0.40 -5.36
N ARG A 38 -10.69 0.41 -5.72
CA ARG A 38 -9.82 1.61 -5.76
C ARG A 38 -9.69 2.35 -4.42
N ARG A 39 -9.95 1.67 -3.30
CA ARG A 39 -9.77 2.17 -1.92
C ARG A 39 -8.31 2.03 -1.50
N TYR A 40 -7.42 2.71 -2.22
CA TYR A 40 -5.97 2.53 -2.07
C TYR A 40 -5.44 3.02 -0.72
N LYS A 41 -5.98 4.12 -0.19
CA LYS A 41 -5.63 4.64 1.13
C LYS A 41 -5.93 3.61 2.22
N GLN A 42 -7.14 3.05 2.23
CA GLN A 42 -7.50 1.98 3.17
C GLN A 42 -6.64 0.74 3.00
N ALA A 43 -6.32 0.35 1.77
CA ALA A 43 -5.43 -0.78 1.51
C ALA A 43 -4.02 -0.55 2.06
N LEU A 44 -3.50 0.68 1.96
CA LEU A 44 -2.21 1.07 2.51
C LEU A 44 -2.22 1.04 4.04
N GLU A 45 -3.26 1.58 4.66
CA GLU A 45 -3.44 1.54 6.13
C GLU A 45 -3.42 0.10 6.69
N VAL A 46 -3.92 -0.89 5.94
CA VAL A 46 -3.82 -2.31 6.34
C VAL A 46 -2.35 -2.78 6.31
N TYR A 47 -1.59 -2.38 5.29
CA TYR A 47 -0.17 -2.72 5.18
C TYR A 47 0.68 -2.05 6.28
N GLU A 48 0.43 -0.78 6.57
CA GLU A 48 1.06 -0.06 7.69
C GLU A 48 0.75 -0.75 9.03
N TRP A 49 -0.52 -1.15 9.23
CA TRP A 49 -0.93 -1.87 10.44
C TRP A 49 -0.21 -3.22 10.59
N MET A 50 0.01 -3.94 9.48
CA MET A 50 0.79 -5.18 9.46
C MET A 50 2.28 -4.94 9.71
N ASN A 51 2.86 -3.87 9.16
CA ASN A 51 4.28 -3.53 9.33
C ASN A 51 4.64 -3.20 10.78
N ILE A 52 3.73 -2.52 11.51
CA ILE A 52 3.87 -2.29 12.96
C ILE A 52 3.95 -3.63 13.74
N ARG A 53 3.45 -4.72 13.17
CA ARG A 53 3.38 -6.08 13.75
C ARG A 53 4.28 -7.06 12.99
N SER A 54 5.47 -6.60 12.60
CA SER A 54 6.41 -7.34 11.75
C SER A 54 6.82 -8.72 12.31
N GLU A 55 6.76 -8.91 13.63
CA GLU A 55 7.01 -10.18 14.30
C GLU A 55 5.95 -11.25 13.97
N ARG A 56 4.71 -10.82 13.69
CA ARG A 56 3.60 -11.70 13.30
C ARG A 56 3.42 -11.79 11.79
N PHE A 57 3.68 -10.71 11.08
CA PHE A 57 3.49 -10.62 9.63
C PHE A 57 4.81 -10.41 8.92
N ARG A 58 5.61 -11.48 8.79
CA ARG A 58 6.87 -11.44 8.06
C ARG A 58 6.66 -10.89 6.64
N PHE A 59 7.32 -9.80 6.33
CA PHE A 59 7.20 -9.12 5.05
C PHE A 59 8.03 -9.81 3.96
N SER A 60 7.42 -10.04 2.82
CA SER A 60 8.07 -10.64 1.65
C SER A 60 8.34 -9.60 0.57
N ALA A 61 9.19 -9.91 -0.41
CA ALA A 61 9.39 -9.03 -1.57
C ALA A 61 8.08 -8.78 -2.36
N SER A 62 7.13 -9.72 -2.33
CA SER A 62 5.81 -9.50 -2.93
C SER A 62 4.97 -8.49 -2.17
N ASP A 63 5.12 -8.45 -0.84
CA ASP A 63 4.46 -7.44 -0.01
C ASP A 63 4.98 -6.05 -0.31
N ALA A 64 6.31 -5.92 -0.32
CA ALA A 64 6.96 -4.65 -0.62
C ALA A 64 6.58 -4.12 -2.01
N ALA A 65 6.43 -5.00 -3.00
CA ALA A 65 5.95 -4.60 -4.33
C ALA A 65 4.49 -4.10 -4.32
N ILE A 66 3.61 -4.70 -3.52
CA ILE A 66 2.21 -4.26 -3.39
C ILE A 66 2.12 -2.96 -2.60
N GLU A 67 2.86 -2.85 -1.50
CA GLU A 67 2.93 -1.64 -0.69
C GLU A 67 3.48 -0.46 -1.50
N LEU A 68 4.54 -0.66 -2.28
CA LEU A 68 5.07 0.35 -3.21
C LEU A 68 3.99 0.80 -4.23
N ASP A 69 3.25 -0.14 -4.83
CA ASP A 69 2.14 0.18 -5.75
C ASP A 69 1.08 1.04 -5.05
N LEU A 70 0.75 0.75 -3.79
CA LEU A 70 -0.21 1.50 -3.00
C LEU A 70 0.32 2.90 -2.63
N ILE A 71 1.55 3.00 -2.13
CA ILE A 71 2.21 4.28 -1.83
C ILE A 71 2.22 5.16 -3.06
N SER A 72 2.59 4.62 -4.23
CA SER A 72 2.61 5.39 -5.48
C SER A 72 1.25 5.98 -5.86
N LYS A 73 0.15 5.28 -5.52
CA LYS A 73 -1.22 5.69 -5.84
C LYS A 73 -1.83 6.65 -4.82
N VAL A 74 -1.35 6.61 -3.57
CA VAL A 74 -1.88 7.43 -2.47
C VAL A 74 -1.04 8.68 -2.25
N HIS A 75 0.28 8.55 -2.30
CA HIS A 75 1.25 9.60 -1.96
C HIS A 75 2.09 10.06 -3.16
N GLY A 76 1.98 9.38 -4.30
CA GLY A 76 2.70 9.73 -5.53
C GLY A 76 4.01 8.98 -5.69
N VAL A 77 4.62 9.15 -6.86
CA VAL A 77 5.78 8.35 -7.28
C VAL A 77 7.02 8.63 -6.43
N SER A 78 7.24 9.88 -6.00
CA SER A 78 8.40 10.24 -5.16
C SER A 78 8.40 9.51 -3.82
N SER A 79 7.25 9.41 -3.14
CA SER A 79 7.15 8.63 -1.91
C SER A 79 7.38 7.13 -2.14
N ALA A 80 7.05 6.62 -3.32
CA ALA A 80 7.32 5.23 -3.68
C ALA A 80 8.82 4.98 -3.93
N GLU A 81 9.55 5.97 -4.47
CA GLU A 81 11.02 5.94 -4.59
C GLU A 81 11.69 5.94 -3.21
N ASP A 82 11.28 6.83 -2.32
CA ASP A 82 11.81 6.91 -0.96
C ASP A 82 11.63 5.59 -0.21
N TYR A 83 10.43 5.01 -0.30
CA TYR A 83 10.14 3.69 0.26
C TYR A 83 11.06 2.61 -0.36
N PHE A 84 11.20 2.60 -1.68
CA PHE A 84 12.07 1.63 -2.37
C PHE A 84 13.52 1.71 -1.89
N LEU A 85 14.06 2.92 -1.71
CA LEU A 85 15.44 3.15 -1.28
C LEU A 85 15.67 2.65 0.15
N GLN A 86 14.68 2.77 1.03
CA GLN A 86 14.75 2.33 2.43
C GLN A 86 14.67 0.80 2.61
N LEU A 87 14.25 0.06 1.58
CA LEU A 87 14.14 -1.39 1.68
C LEU A 87 15.50 -2.08 1.75
N PRO A 88 15.63 -3.15 2.55
CA PRO A 88 16.76 -4.07 2.49
C PRO A 88 16.93 -4.63 1.07
N ASP A 89 18.18 -4.79 0.63
CA ASP A 89 18.48 -5.30 -0.71
C ASP A 89 17.94 -6.73 -0.94
N THR A 90 17.74 -7.50 0.12
CA THR A 90 17.11 -8.83 0.06
C THR A 90 15.65 -8.80 -0.42
N LEU A 91 14.97 -7.66 -0.32
CA LEU A 91 13.60 -7.47 -0.80
C LEU A 91 13.55 -6.81 -2.19
N LYS A 92 14.70 -6.32 -2.71
CA LYS A 92 14.81 -5.67 -4.02
C LYS A 92 14.93 -6.68 -5.16
N ASP A 93 13.86 -7.44 -5.38
CA ASP A 93 13.76 -8.37 -6.50
C ASP A 93 13.00 -7.80 -7.72
N LYS A 94 12.91 -8.59 -8.77
CA LYS A 94 12.24 -8.21 -10.03
C LYS A 94 10.81 -7.70 -9.84
N ARG A 95 10.09 -8.15 -8.80
CA ARG A 95 8.69 -7.76 -8.55
C ARG A 95 8.63 -6.30 -8.13
N ILE A 96 9.50 -5.89 -7.22
CA ILE A 96 9.47 -4.51 -6.72
C ILE A 96 10.06 -3.51 -7.73
N TYR A 97 11.09 -3.89 -8.48
CA TYR A 97 11.53 -3.10 -9.63
C TYR A 97 10.41 -2.93 -10.66
N GLY A 98 9.65 -4.00 -10.94
CA GLY A 98 8.47 -3.93 -11.80
C GLY A 98 7.38 -3.01 -11.25
N ALA A 99 7.15 -3.03 -9.93
CA ALA A 99 6.19 -2.12 -9.30
C ALA A 99 6.62 -0.65 -9.42
N LEU A 100 7.90 -0.35 -9.21
CA LEU A 100 8.44 1.01 -9.36
C LEU A 100 8.37 1.50 -10.82
N LEU A 101 8.72 0.65 -11.78
CA LEU A 101 8.58 0.98 -13.21
C LEU A 101 7.12 1.28 -13.58
N ASN A 102 6.18 0.47 -13.08
CA ASN A 102 4.75 0.72 -13.28
C ASN A 102 4.29 2.04 -12.65
N ALA A 103 4.85 2.42 -11.50
CA ALA A 103 4.57 3.71 -10.88
C ALA A 103 5.03 4.88 -11.78
N TYR A 104 6.24 4.84 -12.34
CA TYR A 104 6.72 5.87 -13.26
C TYR A 104 5.88 6.00 -14.53
N VAL A 105 5.50 4.88 -15.14
CA VAL A 105 4.65 4.90 -16.34
C VAL A 105 3.32 5.58 -16.05
N ARG A 106 2.69 5.26 -14.90
CA ARG A 106 1.43 5.91 -14.49
C ARG A 106 1.61 7.40 -14.20
N ALA A 107 2.64 7.78 -13.47
CA ALA A 107 2.90 9.19 -13.14
C ALA A 107 3.09 10.03 -14.41
N ARG A 108 3.86 9.54 -15.39
CA ARG A 108 4.03 10.22 -16.69
C ARG A 108 2.74 10.31 -17.52
N MET A 109 1.84 9.34 -17.39
CA MET A 109 0.52 9.42 -18.01
C MET A 109 -0.42 10.38 -17.26
N GLN A 110 -0.29 10.47 -15.95
CA GLN A 110 -1.05 11.38 -15.10
C GLN A 110 -0.62 12.83 -15.31
N GLU A 111 0.68 13.14 -15.31
CA GLU A 111 1.20 14.48 -15.65
C GLU A 111 0.71 14.94 -17.04
N LYS A 112 0.63 14.02 -18.00
CA LYS A 112 0.06 14.30 -19.33
C LYS A 112 -1.45 14.56 -19.29
N ALA A 113 -2.21 13.84 -18.46
CA ALA A 113 -3.65 14.06 -18.31
C ALA A 113 -3.95 15.38 -17.58
N GLU A 114 -3.19 15.71 -16.53
CA GLU A 114 -3.33 16.95 -15.77
C GLU A 114 -2.96 18.19 -16.58
N SER A 115 -1.91 18.10 -17.41
CA SER A 115 -1.54 19.19 -18.34
C SER A 115 -2.57 19.43 -19.44
N GLN A 116 -3.38 18.43 -19.81
CA GLN A 116 -4.50 18.60 -20.76
C GLN A 116 -5.79 19.11 -20.10
N LEU A 117 -5.89 19.08 -18.77
CA LEU A 117 -7.06 19.56 -18.03
C LEU A 117 -7.01 21.07 -17.72
N THR A 118 -5.89 21.73 -18.02
CA THR A 118 -5.73 23.18 -17.85
C THR A 118 -5.85 23.86 -19.21
N ILE A 119 -7.07 24.23 -19.60
CA ILE A 119 -7.37 25.18 -20.68
C ILE A 119 -8.33 26.22 -20.13
#